data_AF-A0A963W3T5-F1
#
_entry.id   AF-A0A963W3T5-F1
#
_cell.length_a   1.000
_cell.length_b   1.000
_cell.length_c   1.000
_cell.angle_alpha   90.00
_cell.angle_beta   90.00
_cell.angle_gamma   90.00
#
_symmetry.space_group_name_H-M   'P 1'
#
loop_
_entity.id
_entity.type
_entity.pdbx_description
1 polymer ?
#
loop_
_entity_poly.entity_id
_entity_poly.type
_entity_poly.pdbx_seq_one_letter_code
_entity_poly.pdbx_strand_id
1 'polypeptide(L)'
;GASEKGAEATRSHTAALAGDAAAYDAAFARAGVARAGELSGLADLAYLHTLGGKIGGSSCAILSISGAAGAILADALALNGAEVPTLPDDVQQGLAAQIPGHSMVSNPIDMTGNIVNDNDFLTECIRLALSPDEIDALLLYMPGQFLTNAQEQVEQAAARSGKAIIIIDTFATADRERLATHGIGCFEDFDRAARAISAYGKWKRAFPHQIGDRHSRESGSPAPELAAGSTAGGMDPRLRGDDEGMGTGLKWPEFPAGRTALSETEGKEALAAFGVPVVQDALVQDRDDLREAAEYVGYPLVAKLVSPDVAHKTEHGLIRLNLSNADAVTEAFDEMMEKAQSMPGVRIEGVTLEPMLSGGVEILAGVTRDPVFGWMLTVGLGGVWTELMKDACHSLLPVDAGGAEAMLRGLKGFKLLDGYRGAPRADVKAAATAIAALCDAVLAGGDRLREVEVNPLLVLPEGRGAVAVDALVLLDAETEKAEEMA
;
A
#
# COMPACT_ATOMS: atom_id res chain seq x y z
N GLY A 1 10.77 -16.34 4.07
CA GLY A 1 9.83 -16.57 5.18
C GLY A 1 9.16 -15.25 5.57
N ALA A 2 7.91 -15.28 6.07
CA ALA A 2 7.15 -14.06 6.39
C ALA A 2 7.53 -13.39 7.72
N SER A 3 8.18 -14.12 8.63
CA SER A 3 8.79 -13.57 9.84
C SER A 3 10.30 -13.49 9.70
N GLU A 4 10.95 -12.65 10.52
CA GLU A 4 12.41 -12.53 10.54
C GLU A 4 13.08 -13.90 10.77
N LYS A 5 12.60 -14.68 11.74
CA LYS A 5 13.12 -16.03 12.02
C LYS A 5 12.85 -16.99 10.86
N GLY A 6 11.68 -16.88 10.21
CA GLY A 6 11.37 -17.67 9.02
C GLY A 6 12.26 -17.32 7.83
N ALA A 7 12.55 -16.03 7.63
CA ALA A 7 13.48 -15.54 6.62
C ALA A 7 14.91 -16.05 6.90
N GLU A 8 15.38 -15.95 8.15
CA GLU A 8 16.66 -16.51 8.60
C GLU A 8 16.77 -18.01 8.32
N ALA A 9 15.74 -18.79 8.69
CA ALA A 9 15.70 -20.24 8.45
C ALA A 9 15.67 -20.62 6.95
N THR A 10 15.12 -19.75 6.09
CA THR A 10 15.14 -19.97 4.64
C THR A 10 16.50 -19.62 4.04
N ARG A 11 17.17 -18.56 4.53
CA ARG A 11 18.51 -18.15 4.09
C ARG A 11 19.56 -19.25 4.30
N SER A 12 19.48 -20.00 5.40
CA SER A 12 20.43 -21.08 5.70
C SER A 12 20.30 -22.30 4.78
N HIS A 13 19.16 -22.48 4.09
CA HIS A 13 18.87 -23.65 3.26
C HIS A 13 18.77 -23.36 1.75
N THR A 14 18.32 -22.17 1.35
CA THR A 14 17.95 -21.87 -0.05
C THR A 14 18.32 -20.42 -0.41
N ALA A 15 19.57 -20.03 -0.19
CA ALA A 15 20.10 -18.65 -0.31
C ALA A 15 19.56 -17.79 -1.48
N ALA A 16 19.13 -18.40 -2.60
CA ALA A 16 18.55 -17.72 -3.76
C ALA A 16 17.06 -17.28 -3.63
N LEU A 17 16.27 -17.82 -2.69
CA LEU A 17 14.81 -17.57 -2.56
C LEU A 17 14.41 -16.80 -1.31
N ALA A 18 15.34 -16.55 -0.40
CA ALA A 18 15.07 -15.81 0.83
C ALA A 18 15.20 -14.29 0.60
N GLY A 19 14.35 -13.73 -0.26
CA GLY A 19 14.24 -12.27 -0.44
C GLY A 19 13.33 -11.62 0.61
N ASP A 20 13.25 -10.28 0.56
CA ASP A 20 12.37 -9.51 1.43
C ASP A 20 10.90 -9.86 1.17
N ALA A 21 10.16 -10.20 2.23
CA ALA A 21 8.74 -10.53 2.12
C ALA A 21 7.93 -9.38 1.48
N ALA A 22 8.31 -8.13 1.77
CA ALA A 22 7.69 -6.95 1.17
C ALA A 22 7.89 -6.88 -0.35
N ALA A 23 9.07 -7.27 -0.84
CA ALA A 23 9.37 -7.32 -2.27
C ALA A 23 8.52 -8.37 -3.00
N TYR A 24 8.39 -9.57 -2.41
CA TYR A 24 7.51 -10.62 -2.95
C TYR A 24 6.04 -10.20 -2.92
N ASP A 25 5.60 -9.52 -1.84
CA ASP A 25 4.23 -9.01 -1.75
C ASP A 25 3.94 -7.97 -2.83
N ALA A 26 4.86 -7.03 -3.05
CA ALA A 26 4.76 -6.04 -4.11
C ALA A 26 4.75 -6.71 -5.50
N ALA A 27 5.61 -7.71 -5.72
CA ALA A 27 5.67 -8.46 -6.97
C ALA A 27 4.38 -9.25 -7.24
N PHE A 28 3.85 -9.95 -6.23
CA PHE A 28 2.61 -10.71 -6.36
C PHE A 28 1.39 -9.80 -6.55
N ALA A 29 1.34 -8.68 -5.83
CA ALA A 29 0.32 -7.66 -6.03
C ALA A 29 0.37 -7.16 -7.48
N ARG A 30 1.55 -6.82 -8.01
CA ARG A 30 1.70 -6.36 -9.41
C ARG A 30 1.35 -7.43 -10.45
N ALA A 31 1.69 -8.69 -10.18
CA ALA A 31 1.41 -9.81 -11.08
C ALA A 31 -0.03 -10.34 -11.00
N GLY A 32 -0.84 -9.84 -10.05
CA GLY A 32 -2.18 -10.35 -9.80
C GLY A 32 -2.19 -11.78 -9.27
N VAL A 33 -1.23 -12.13 -8.43
CA VAL A 33 -1.16 -13.43 -7.75
C VAL A 33 -1.89 -13.35 -6.41
N ALA A 34 -2.88 -14.22 -6.21
CA ALA A 34 -3.53 -14.36 -4.91
C ALA A 34 -2.59 -15.07 -3.93
N ARG A 35 -2.27 -14.43 -2.79
CA ARG A 35 -1.39 -15.00 -1.77
C ARG A 35 -2.19 -15.66 -0.65
N ALA A 36 -1.86 -16.90 -0.32
CA ALA A 36 -2.31 -17.54 0.91
C ALA A 36 -1.30 -17.27 2.04
N GLY A 37 -1.79 -16.97 3.24
CA GLY A 37 -0.95 -16.78 4.43
C GLY A 37 -0.43 -18.09 5.04
N GLU A 38 -0.96 -19.23 4.62
CA GLU A 38 -0.61 -20.56 5.10
C GLU A 38 -0.87 -21.62 4.03
N LEU A 39 -0.34 -22.82 4.23
CA LEU A 39 -0.43 -23.91 3.24
C LEU A 39 -1.89 -24.34 2.97
N SER A 40 -2.72 -24.47 4.01
CA SER A 40 -4.15 -24.80 3.89
C SER A 40 -4.91 -23.75 3.08
N GLY A 41 -4.52 -22.48 3.21
CA GLY A 41 -5.13 -21.36 2.51
C GLY A 41 -5.00 -21.45 0.99
N LEU A 42 -4.00 -22.16 0.45
CA LEU A 42 -3.89 -22.38 -1.00
C LEU A 42 -5.07 -23.18 -1.53
N ALA A 43 -5.47 -24.23 -0.82
CA ALA A 43 -6.62 -25.05 -1.18
C ALA A 43 -7.92 -24.24 -1.05
N ASP A 44 -8.02 -23.37 -0.04
CA ASP A 44 -9.19 -22.53 0.17
C ASP A 44 -9.37 -21.49 -0.93
N LEU A 45 -8.30 -20.82 -1.35
CA LEU A 45 -8.35 -19.88 -2.48
C LEU A 45 -8.72 -20.59 -3.79
N ALA A 46 -8.14 -21.77 -4.05
CA ALA A 46 -8.50 -22.58 -5.20
C ALA A 46 -9.96 -23.02 -5.16
N TYR A 47 -10.46 -23.42 -4.00
CA TYR A 47 -11.87 -23.78 -3.78
C TYR A 47 -12.80 -22.60 -4.02
N LEU A 48 -12.53 -21.42 -3.46
CA LEU A 48 -13.34 -20.22 -3.72
C LEU A 48 -13.35 -19.85 -5.21
N HIS A 49 -12.26 -20.11 -5.92
CA HIS A 49 -12.18 -19.87 -7.36
C HIS A 49 -13.13 -20.78 -8.16
N THR A 50 -13.36 -22.03 -7.74
CA THR A 50 -14.27 -22.94 -8.44
C THR A 50 -15.74 -22.52 -8.34
N LEU A 51 -16.09 -21.59 -7.45
CA LEU A 51 -17.45 -21.06 -7.28
C LEU A 51 -17.87 -20.07 -8.40
N GLY A 52 -17.11 -19.98 -9.49
CA GLY A 52 -17.50 -19.24 -10.69
C GLY A 52 -17.32 -17.72 -10.59
N GLY A 53 -16.49 -17.24 -9.67
CA GLY A 53 -16.15 -15.82 -9.57
C GLY A 53 -17.23 -14.90 -9.01
N LYS A 54 -18.24 -15.45 -8.32
CA LYS A 54 -19.36 -14.70 -7.72
C LYS A 54 -18.96 -13.85 -6.49
N ILE A 55 -17.76 -14.02 -5.96
CA ILE A 55 -17.23 -13.15 -4.88
C ILE A 55 -16.72 -11.87 -5.55
N GLY A 56 -17.35 -10.73 -5.28
CA GLY A 56 -16.98 -9.44 -5.88
C GLY A 56 -15.77 -8.75 -5.23
N GLY A 57 -15.47 -9.13 -3.99
CA GLY A 57 -14.58 -8.42 -3.10
C GLY A 57 -14.70 -8.97 -1.66
N SER A 58 -14.43 -8.15 -0.66
CA SER A 58 -14.38 -8.56 0.75
C SER A 58 -15.34 -7.79 1.66
N SER A 59 -16.36 -7.12 1.09
CA SER A 59 -17.42 -6.47 1.88
C SER A 59 -18.60 -7.45 2.03
N CYS A 60 -18.86 -7.91 3.24
CA CYS A 60 -19.67 -9.10 3.49
C CYS A 60 -20.94 -8.80 4.27
N ALA A 61 -22.05 -9.41 3.86
CA ALA A 61 -23.23 -9.56 4.71
C ALA A 61 -23.14 -10.87 5.50
N ILE A 62 -23.65 -10.87 6.73
CA ILE A 62 -23.71 -12.06 7.58
C ILE A 62 -25.17 -12.34 7.94
N LEU A 63 -25.63 -13.55 7.63
CA LEU A 63 -26.88 -14.11 8.12
C LEU A 63 -26.57 -15.26 9.08
N SER A 64 -27.13 -15.22 10.28
CA SER A 64 -26.85 -16.23 11.31
C SER A 64 -28.12 -16.66 12.04
N ILE A 65 -28.16 -17.94 12.44
CA ILE A 65 -29.20 -18.49 13.31
C ILE A 65 -28.92 -18.25 14.81
N SER A 66 -27.75 -17.68 15.11
CA SER A 66 -27.25 -17.40 16.46
C SER A 66 -26.52 -16.05 16.45
N GLY A 67 -27.04 -15.06 17.19
CA GLY A 67 -26.40 -13.75 17.30
C GLY A 67 -24.95 -13.80 17.78
N ALA A 68 -24.61 -14.71 18.71
CA ALA A 68 -23.24 -14.87 19.19
C ALA A 68 -22.30 -15.40 18.09
N ALA A 69 -22.75 -16.36 17.28
CA ALA A 69 -21.97 -16.85 16.15
C ALA A 69 -21.82 -15.78 15.06
N GLY A 70 -22.87 -14.97 14.83
CA GLY A 70 -22.83 -13.84 13.91
C GLY A 70 -21.79 -12.79 14.33
N ALA A 71 -21.71 -12.48 15.63
CA ALA A 71 -20.71 -11.57 16.18
C ALA A 71 -19.28 -12.11 16.04
N ILE A 72 -19.05 -13.39 16.37
CA ILE A 72 -17.73 -14.03 16.21
C ILE A 72 -17.29 -14.03 14.74
N LEU A 73 -18.21 -14.30 13.81
CA LEU A 73 -17.90 -14.28 12.39
C LEU A 73 -17.63 -12.86 11.88
N ALA A 74 -18.33 -11.86 12.39
CA ALA A 74 -18.06 -10.45 12.07
C ALA A 74 -16.66 -10.03 12.54
N ASP A 75 -16.29 -10.42 13.78
CA ASP A 75 -14.94 -10.17 14.31
C ASP A 75 -13.87 -10.89 13.47
N ALA A 76 -14.10 -12.16 13.11
CA ALA A 76 -13.18 -12.93 12.28
C ALA A 76 -12.95 -12.27 10.90
N LEU A 77 -14.01 -11.78 10.24
CA LEU A 77 -13.92 -11.03 8.98
C LEU A 77 -13.13 -9.73 9.17
N ALA A 78 -13.46 -8.93 10.19
CA ALA A 78 -12.80 -7.67 10.47
C ALA A 78 -11.29 -7.85 10.75
N LEU A 79 -10.91 -8.86 11.53
CA LEU A 79 -9.51 -9.17 11.86
C LEU A 79 -8.68 -9.59 10.64
N ASN A 80 -9.33 -10.15 9.60
CA ASN A 80 -8.68 -10.48 8.32
C ASN A 80 -8.79 -9.33 7.28
N GLY A 81 -9.39 -8.20 7.67
CA GLY A 81 -9.55 -6.99 6.88
C GLY A 81 -10.63 -7.08 5.80
N ALA A 82 -11.63 -7.93 5.98
CA ALA A 82 -12.92 -7.81 5.29
C ALA A 82 -13.79 -6.76 6.01
N GLU A 83 -14.75 -6.21 5.28
CA GLU A 83 -15.70 -5.23 5.81
C GLU A 83 -17.03 -5.90 6.11
N VAL A 84 -17.68 -5.48 7.19
CA VAL A 84 -19.05 -5.89 7.55
C VAL A 84 -19.87 -4.61 7.65
N PRO A 85 -20.27 -4.02 6.51
CA PRO A 85 -20.90 -2.70 6.49
C PRO A 85 -22.30 -2.74 7.10
N THR A 86 -22.72 -1.61 7.67
CA THR A 86 -24.11 -1.40 8.07
C THR A 86 -24.99 -1.37 6.83
N LEU A 87 -26.04 -2.20 6.82
CA LEU A 87 -26.94 -2.29 5.66
C LEU A 87 -27.78 -1.01 5.49
N PRO A 88 -28.20 -0.68 4.25
CA PRO A 88 -29.12 0.43 4.00
C PRO A 88 -30.43 0.34 4.81
N ASP A 89 -30.98 1.50 5.19
CA ASP A 89 -32.18 1.59 6.04
C ASP A 89 -33.40 0.85 5.46
N ASP A 90 -33.57 0.87 4.14
CA ASP A 90 -34.66 0.17 3.44
C ASP A 90 -34.49 -1.36 3.51
N VAL A 91 -33.25 -1.85 3.41
CA VAL A 91 -32.92 -3.26 3.60
C VAL A 91 -33.17 -3.69 5.05
N GLN A 92 -32.73 -2.88 6.02
CA GLN A 92 -32.99 -3.14 7.44
C GLN A 92 -34.49 -3.18 7.75
N GLN A 93 -35.28 -2.27 7.18
CA GLN A 93 -36.75 -2.27 7.32
C GLN A 93 -37.38 -3.53 6.71
N GLY A 94 -36.92 -3.95 5.53
CA GLY A 94 -37.36 -5.20 4.90
C GLY A 94 -37.06 -6.43 5.75
N LEU A 95 -35.86 -6.50 6.32
CA LEU A 95 -35.44 -7.58 7.21
C LEU A 95 -36.24 -7.57 8.53
N ALA A 96 -36.49 -6.40 9.11
CA ALA A 96 -37.29 -6.26 10.34
C ALA A 96 -38.77 -6.67 10.16
N ALA A 97 -39.30 -6.64 8.94
CA ALA A 97 -40.63 -7.15 8.65
C ALA A 97 -40.69 -8.68 8.66
N GLN A 98 -39.56 -9.35 8.43
CA GLN A 98 -39.43 -10.81 8.42
C GLN A 98 -38.99 -11.35 9.79
N ILE A 99 -38.11 -10.63 10.47
CA ILE A 99 -37.42 -11.09 11.68
C ILE A 99 -38.13 -10.53 12.93
N PRO A 100 -38.34 -11.32 14.00
CA PRO A 100 -38.93 -10.84 15.24
C PRO A 100 -38.22 -9.60 15.81
N GLY A 101 -38.98 -8.61 16.28
CA GLY A 101 -38.49 -7.25 16.58
C GLY A 101 -37.47 -7.05 17.71
N HIS A 102 -36.87 -8.12 18.25
CA HIS A 102 -35.79 -8.04 19.24
C HIS A 102 -34.41 -8.39 18.65
N SER A 103 -34.34 -8.80 17.38
CA SER A 103 -33.11 -9.28 16.75
C SER A 103 -32.39 -8.20 15.95
N MET A 104 -31.08 -8.37 15.77
CA MET A 104 -30.24 -7.45 15.01
C MET A 104 -30.48 -7.62 13.49
N VAL A 105 -30.77 -6.53 12.78
CA VAL A 105 -31.00 -6.51 11.31
C VAL A 105 -29.99 -5.66 10.53
N SER A 106 -29.01 -5.08 11.22
CA SER A 106 -28.07 -4.09 10.68
C SER A 106 -26.82 -4.67 9.99
N ASN A 107 -26.57 -5.98 10.12
CA ASN A 107 -25.31 -6.71 9.82
C ASN A 107 -24.32 -6.72 11.02
N PRO A 108 -24.05 -7.90 11.63
CA PRO A 108 -24.62 -9.21 11.32
C PRO A 108 -26.13 -9.27 11.56
N ILE A 109 -26.83 -10.06 10.74
CA ILE A 109 -28.28 -10.27 10.84
C ILE A 109 -28.53 -11.54 11.65
N ASP A 110 -29.27 -11.43 12.76
CA ASP A 110 -29.68 -12.57 13.57
C ASP A 110 -31.12 -12.98 13.19
N MET A 111 -31.23 -14.06 12.41
CA MET A 111 -32.53 -14.62 12.01
C MET A 111 -33.22 -15.35 13.15
N THR A 112 -32.53 -15.58 14.28
CA THR A 112 -32.91 -16.48 15.37
C THR A 112 -33.16 -17.92 14.87
N GLY A 113 -33.36 -18.88 15.76
CA GLY A 113 -33.66 -20.27 15.39
C GLY A 113 -35.01 -20.49 14.69
N ASN A 114 -35.63 -19.44 14.13
CA ASN A 114 -36.99 -19.43 13.59
C ASN A 114 -37.12 -20.06 12.19
N ILE A 115 -36.08 -20.74 11.70
CA ILE A 115 -35.94 -21.28 10.33
C ILE A 115 -36.90 -22.44 10.01
N VAL A 116 -37.77 -22.84 10.95
CA VAL A 116 -38.49 -24.12 10.84
C VAL A 116 -39.96 -23.98 10.39
N ASN A 117 -40.52 -22.77 10.25
CA ASN A 117 -41.98 -22.62 10.12
C ASN A 117 -42.51 -21.83 8.91
N ASP A 118 -41.66 -21.21 8.08
CA ASP A 118 -42.09 -20.48 6.87
C ASP A 118 -41.19 -20.81 5.67
N ASN A 119 -41.79 -21.17 4.54
CA ASN A 119 -41.10 -21.71 3.37
C ASN A 119 -40.33 -20.65 2.57
N ASP A 120 -40.64 -19.36 2.73
CA ASP A 120 -40.00 -18.28 1.96
C ASP A 120 -39.09 -17.36 2.80
N PHE A 121 -39.12 -17.49 4.13
CA PHE A 121 -38.42 -16.59 5.07
C PHE A 121 -36.91 -16.48 4.80
N LEU A 122 -36.21 -17.62 4.67
CA LEU A 122 -34.75 -17.60 4.47
C LEU A 122 -34.40 -17.07 3.08
N THR A 123 -35.15 -17.44 2.05
CA THR A 123 -34.96 -16.96 0.68
C THR A 123 -35.06 -15.43 0.62
N GLU A 124 -36.06 -14.85 1.29
CA GLU A 124 -36.24 -13.39 1.31
C GLU A 124 -35.15 -12.68 2.12
N CYS A 125 -34.74 -13.23 3.27
CA CYS A 125 -33.61 -12.70 4.03
C CYS A 125 -32.31 -12.68 3.22
N ILE A 126 -32.01 -13.76 2.49
CA ILE A 126 -30.84 -13.85 1.60
C ILE A 126 -30.94 -12.79 0.49
N ARG A 127 -32.11 -12.66 -0.14
CA ARG A 127 -32.35 -11.68 -1.23
C ARG A 127 -32.12 -10.25 -0.75
N LEU A 128 -32.66 -9.89 0.43
CA LEU A 128 -32.49 -8.56 1.02
C LEU A 128 -31.03 -8.29 1.38
N ALA A 129 -30.36 -9.22 2.07
CA ALA A 129 -28.97 -9.08 2.49
C ALA A 129 -27.99 -8.94 1.31
N LEU A 130 -28.28 -9.56 0.17
CA LEU A 130 -27.46 -9.47 -1.05
C LEU A 130 -27.84 -8.32 -1.99
N SER A 131 -28.96 -7.62 -1.72
CA SER A 131 -29.47 -6.57 -2.60
C SER A 131 -28.58 -5.31 -2.72
N PRO A 132 -27.85 -4.84 -1.68
CA PRO A 132 -26.99 -3.66 -1.82
C PRO A 132 -25.76 -3.96 -2.69
N ASP A 133 -25.47 -3.13 -3.69
CA ASP A 133 -24.32 -3.31 -4.60
C ASP A 133 -22.96 -3.36 -3.88
N GLU A 134 -22.85 -2.73 -2.71
CA GLU A 134 -21.65 -2.74 -1.86
C GLU A 134 -21.34 -4.08 -1.18
N ILE A 135 -22.31 -5.01 -1.13
CA ILE A 135 -22.10 -6.36 -0.60
C ILE A 135 -21.55 -7.26 -1.71
N ASP A 136 -20.37 -7.83 -1.46
CA ASP A 136 -19.64 -8.70 -2.39
C ASP A 136 -19.95 -10.19 -2.20
N ALA A 137 -20.29 -10.60 -0.98
CA ALA A 137 -20.60 -11.98 -0.61
C ALA A 137 -21.48 -12.05 0.64
N LEU A 138 -22.27 -13.12 0.76
CA LEU A 138 -23.02 -13.47 1.96
C LEU A 138 -22.35 -14.64 2.67
N LEU A 139 -22.10 -14.48 3.98
CA LEU A 139 -21.78 -15.61 4.86
C LEU A 139 -23.04 -16.03 5.63
N LEU A 140 -23.39 -17.29 5.52
CA LEU A 140 -24.57 -17.89 6.14
C LEU A 140 -24.13 -18.92 7.20
N TYR A 141 -24.22 -18.56 8.47
CA TYR A 141 -23.99 -19.54 9.54
C TYR A 141 -25.24 -20.38 9.75
N MET A 142 -25.16 -21.65 9.34
CA MET A 142 -26.25 -22.61 9.44
C MET A 142 -25.68 -24.02 9.59
N PRO A 143 -25.50 -24.51 10.82
CA PRO A 143 -24.81 -25.76 11.06
C PRO A 143 -25.77 -26.96 11.11
N GLY A 144 -25.29 -28.13 10.69
CA GLY A 144 -25.98 -29.40 10.91
C GLY A 144 -27.34 -29.51 10.22
N GLN A 145 -28.31 -30.04 10.97
CA GLN A 145 -29.67 -30.29 10.48
C GLN A 145 -30.40 -29.03 9.99
N PHE A 146 -30.03 -27.84 10.48
CA PHE A 146 -30.63 -26.59 9.99
C PHE A 146 -30.32 -26.39 8.50
N LEU A 147 -29.09 -26.67 8.07
CA LEU A 147 -28.71 -26.58 6.66
C LEU A 147 -29.43 -27.64 5.85
N THR A 148 -29.45 -28.88 6.31
CA THR A 148 -30.15 -29.98 5.63
C THR A 148 -31.61 -29.64 5.36
N ASN A 149 -32.29 -29.01 6.33
CA ASN A 149 -33.69 -28.61 6.19
C ASN A 149 -33.89 -27.41 5.25
N ALA A 150 -32.90 -26.52 5.16
CA ALA A 150 -32.98 -25.29 4.37
C ALA A 150 -32.27 -25.37 3.01
N GLN A 151 -31.68 -26.52 2.68
CA GLN A 151 -30.75 -26.67 1.55
C GLN A 151 -31.36 -26.23 0.22
N GLU A 152 -32.59 -26.62 -0.08
CA GLU A 152 -33.26 -26.23 -1.32
C GLU A 152 -33.48 -24.71 -1.42
N GLN A 153 -33.80 -24.05 -0.30
CA GLN A 153 -33.97 -22.59 -0.29
C GLN A 153 -32.64 -21.87 -0.56
N VAL A 154 -31.55 -22.35 0.03
CA VAL A 154 -30.21 -21.78 -0.19
C VAL A 154 -29.74 -21.99 -1.64
N GLU A 155 -29.98 -23.18 -2.20
CA GLU A 155 -29.69 -23.50 -3.62
C GLU A 155 -30.49 -22.60 -4.58
N GLN A 156 -31.77 -22.38 -4.31
CA GLN A 156 -32.61 -21.49 -5.12
C GLN A 156 -32.17 -20.02 -5.01
N ALA A 157 -31.81 -19.55 -3.82
CA ALA A 157 -31.31 -18.20 -3.62
C ALA A 157 -29.97 -17.98 -4.35
N ALA A 158 -29.06 -18.95 -4.27
CA ALA A 158 -27.77 -18.91 -4.97
C ALA A 158 -27.92 -18.89 -6.50
N ALA A 159 -28.91 -19.60 -7.04
CA ALA A 159 -29.19 -19.63 -8.48
C ALA A 159 -29.73 -18.28 -9.01
N ARG A 160 -30.43 -17.52 -8.17
CA ARG A 160 -30.98 -16.19 -8.51
C ARG A 160 -30.00 -15.04 -8.24
N SER A 161 -28.93 -15.31 -7.49
CA SER A 161 -27.94 -14.33 -7.10
C SER A 161 -26.71 -14.34 -8.03
N GLY A 162 -26.28 -13.14 -8.43
CA GLY A 162 -24.96 -12.92 -9.05
C GLY A 162 -23.80 -12.93 -8.05
N LYS A 163 -24.11 -12.88 -6.74
CA LYS A 163 -23.16 -12.81 -5.63
C LYS A 163 -23.03 -14.15 -4.91
N ALA A 164 -21.85 -14.40 -4.35
CA ALA A 164 -21.54 -15.65 -3.69
C ALA A 164 -22.29 -15.81 -2.37
N ILE A 165 -22.69 -17.06 -2.09
CA ILE A 165 -23.17 -17.50 -0.78
C ILE A 165 -22.14 -18.48 -0.24
N ILE A 166 -21.66 -18.23 0.97
CA ILE A 166 -20.73 -19.09 1.68
C ILE A 166 -21.39 -19.58 2.96
N ILE A 167 -21.62 -20.88 3.06
CA ILE A 167 -22.18 -21.52 4.25
C ILE A 167 -21.07 -21.82 5.24
N ILE A 168 -21.33 -21.55 6.52
CA ILE A 168 -20.52 -22.04 7.61
C ILE A 168 -21.27 -23.16 8.35
N ASP A 169 -20.82 -24.40 8.16
CA ASP A 169 -21.36 -25.61 8.80
C ASP A 169 -20.32 -26.23 9.75
N THR A 170 -20.35 -25.81 11.02
CA THR A 170 -19.42 -26.28 12.05
C THR A 170 -19.60 -27.74 12.45
N PHE A 171 -20.69 -28.41 12.03
CA PHE A 171 -20.86 -29.86 12.24
C PHE A 171 -20.38 -30.72 11.08
N ALA A 172 -19.88 -30.11 9.99
CA ALA A 172 -19.32 -30.80 8.83
C ALA A 172 -20.27 -31.85 8.22
N THR A 173 -21.57 -31.54 8.19
CA THR A 173 -22.63 -32.41 7.67
C THR A 173 -23.02 -32.09 6.23
N ALA A 174 -22.63 -30.91 5.75
CA ALA A 174 -22.93 -30.43 4.40
C ALA A 174 -22.32 -31.32 3.31
N ASP A 175 -23.12 -31.61 2.28
CA ASP A 175 -22.61 -32.13 1.01
C ASP A 175 -21.94 -31.01 0.22
N ARG A 176 -20.64 -30.84 0.45
CA ARG A 176 -19.84 -29.78 -0.17
C ARG A 176 -19.79 -29.86 -1.69
N GLU A 177 -19.79 -31.06 -2.26
CA GLU A 177 -19.76 -31.24 -3.70
C GLU A 177 -21.08 -30.76 -4.31
N ARG A 178 -22.21 -31.13 -3.71
CA ARG A 178 -23.53 -30.63 -4.13
C ARG A 178 -23.63 -29.11 -4.01
N LEU A 179 -23.20 -28.53 -2.90
CA LEU A 179 -23.20 -27.07 -2.73
C LEU A 179 -22.33 -26.37 -3.78
N ALA A 180 -21.13 -26.91 -4.05
CA ALA A 180 -20.22 -26.35 -5.04
C ALA A 180 -20.79 -26.38 -6.47
N THR A 181 -21.57 -27.41 -6.85
CA THR A 181 -22.25 -27.44 -8.16
C THR A 181 -23.29 -26.34 -8.34
N HIS A 182 -23.79 -25.76 -7.25
CA HIS A 182 -24.69 -24.60 -7.24
C HIS A 182 -23.93 -23.26 -7.06
N GLY A 183 -22.60 -23.28 -7.03
CA GLY A 183 -21.76 -22.12 -6.77
C GLY A 183 -21.83 -21.62 -5.34
N ILE A 184 -22.14 -22.50 -4.38
CA ILE A 184 -22.20 -22.21 -2.95
C ILE A 184 -20.93 -22.74 -2.29
N GLY A 185 -20.21 -21.86 -1.58
CA GLY A 185 -19.06 -22.25 -0.77
C GLY A 185 -19.48 -22.83 0.56
N CYS A 186 -18.66 -23.69 1.16
CA CYS A 186 -18.93 -24.26 2.47
C CYS A 186 -17.63 -24.42 3.29
N PHE A 187 -17.59 -23.87 4.50
CA PHE A 187 -16.48 -23.97 5.45
C PHE A 187 -16.97 -24.53 6.79
N GLU A 188 -16.12 -25.27 7.51
CA GLU A 188 -16.46 -25.77 8.86
C GLU A 188 -16.01 -24.82 9.98
N ASP A 189 -15.30 -23.74 9.65
CA ASP A 189 -14.59 -22.90 10.62
C ASP A 189 -14.70 -21.41 10.24
N PHE A 190 -14.97 -20.56 11.24
CA PHE A 190 -15.16 -19.12 11.04
C PHE A 190 -13.88 -18.43 10.57
N ASP A 191 -12.76 -18.69 11.23
CA ASP A 191 -11.48 -18.03 10.95
C ASP A 191 -10.94 -18.42 9.57
N ARG A 192 -11.04 -19.70 9.21
CA ARG A 192 -10.66 -20.20 7.89
C ARG A 192 -11.49 -19.55 6.78
N ALA A 193 -12.81 -19.49 6.95
CA ALA A 193 -13.69 -18.85 5.97
C ALA A 193 -13.40 -17.35 5.84
N ALA A 194 -13.29 -16.65 6.96
CA ALA A 194 -13.01 -15.22 6.99
C ALA A 194 -11.67 -14.88 6.32
N ARG A 195 -10.62 -15.67 6.59
CA ARG A 195 -9.30 -15.53 5.97
C ARG A 195 -9.34 -15.76 4.47
N ALA A 196 -9.99 -16.84 4.03
CA ALA A 196 -10.09 -17.20 2.62
C ALA A 196 -10.87 -16.14 1.83
N ILE A 197 -12.04 -15.72 2.33
CA ILE A 197 -12.89 -14.70 1.68
C ILE A 197 -12.19 -13.35 1.66
N SER A 198 -11.54 -12.95 2.75
CA SER A 198 -10.79 -11.68 2.79
C SER A 198 -9.65 -11.67 1.77
N ALA A 199 -8.85 -12.73 1.72
CA ALA A 199 -7.72 -12.83 0.78
C ALA A 199 -8.20 -12.89 -0.67
N TYR A 200 -9.18 -13.75 -0.98
CA TYR A 200 -9.74 -13.90 -2.32
C TYR A 200 -10.45 -12.62 -2.79
N GLY A 201 -11.24 -12.01 -1.91
CA GLY A 201 -11.97 -10.78 -2.16
C GLY A 201 -11.05 -9.60 -2.46
N LYS A 202 -10.01 -9.38 -1.65
CA LYS A 202 -8.99 -8.35 -1.89
C LYS A 202 -8.32 -8.54 -3.25
N TRP A 203 -7.91 -9.77 -3.58
CA TRP A 203 -7.33 -10.09 -4.88
C TRP A 203 -8.31 -9.82 -6.03
N LYS A 204 -9.56 -10.26 -5.89
CA LYS A 204 -10.58 -10.11 -6.94
C LYS A 204 -10.94 -8.65 -7.20
N ARG A 205 -11.01 -7.82 -6.15
CA ARG A 205 -11.24 -6.37 -6.26
C ARG A 205 -10.09 -5.67 -6.99
N ALA A 206 -8.85 -6.08 -6.73
CA ALA A 206 -7.67 -5.57 -7.44
C ALA A 206 -7.59 -6.08 -8.90
N PHE A 207 -8.13 -7.27 -9.19
CA PHE A 207 -8.05 -7.93 -10.49
C PHE A 207 -9.42 -8.40 -11.03
N PRO A 208 -10.36 -7.48 -11.34
CA PRO A 208 -11.73 -7.83 -11.67
C PRO A 208 -11.87 -8.69 -12.94
N HIS A 209 -11.02 -8.46 -13.95
CA HIS A 209 -11.13 -9.06 -15.28
C HIS A 209 -10.48 -10.46 -15.45
N GLN A 210 -9.74 -10.98 -14.47
CA GLN A 210 -9.05 -12.27 -14.65
C GLN A 210 -9.98 -13.50 -14.68
N ILE A 211 -11.27 -13.35 -14.36
CA ILE A 211 -12.23 -14.48 -14.26
C ILE A 211 -13.19 -14.55 -15.47
N GLY A 212 -13.27 -13.51 -16.30
CA GLY A 212 -14.38 -13.34 -17.24
C GLY A 212 -14.31 -14.04 -18.61
N ASP A 213 -13.20 -14.66 -19.01
CA ASP A 213 -13.03 -14.93 -20.46
C ASP A 213 -12.26 -16.22 -20.85
N ARG A 214 -12.33 -17.27 -20.01
CA ARG A 214 -11.76 -18.59 -20.37
C ARG A 214 -12.78 -19.60 -20.91
N HIS A 215 -14.05 -19.56 -20.49
CA HIS A 215 -15.07 -20.51 -20.97
C HIS A 215 -15.62 -20.22 -22.38
N SER A 216 -15.42 -19.02 -22.90
CA SER A 216 -15.74 -18.64 -24.29
C SER A 216 -14.74 -19.19 -25.32
N ARG A 217 -13.58 -19.72 -24.90
CA ARG A 217 -12.52 -20.23 -25.79
C ARG A 217 -12.49 -21.76 -25.97
N GLU A 218 -13.38 -22.52 -25.31
CA GLU A 218 -13.35 -24.00 -25.32
C GLU A 218 -14.15 -24.68 -26.45
N SER A 219 -14.40 -24.01 -27.58
CA SER A 219 -14.87 -24.72 -28.79
C SER A 219 -13.77 -24.82 -29.84
N GLY A 220 -12.93 -25.86 -29.68
CA GLY A 220 -12.17 -26.48 -30.76
C GLY A 220 -10.85 -25.82 -31.15
N SER A 221 -9.80 -26.05 -30.36
CA SER A 221 -8.40 -26.19 -30.82
C SER A 221 -7.55 -26.79 -29.69
N PRO A 222 -6.54 -27.63 -29.99
CA PRO A 222 -5.71 -28.26 -28.97
C PRO A 222 -4.95 -27.20 -28.16
N ALA A 223 -4.66 -27.53 -26.89
CA ALA A 223 -3.95 -26.66 -25.96
C ALA A 223 -2.70 -26.06 -26.61
N PRO A 224 -2.45 -24.74 -26.52
CA PRO A 224 -1.25 -24.18 -27.08
C PRO A 224 -0.07 -24.67 -26.25
N GLU A 225 0.93 -25.25 -26.92
CA GLU A 225 2.28 -25.29 -26.39
C GLU A 225 2.65 -23.88 -25.90
N LEU A 226 3.42 -23.84 -24.81
CA LEU A 226 4.06 -22.64 -24.28
C LEU A 226 4.99 -22.04 -25.36
N ALA A 227 4.40 -21.35 -26.32
CA ALA A 227 5.07 -20.54 -27.30
C ALA A 227 5.18 -19.14 -26.72
N ALA A 228 6.43 -18.69 -26.60
CA ALA A 228 6.78 -17.32 -26.29
C ALA A 228 6.00 -16.35 -27.19
N GLY A 229 5.33 -15.38 -26.57
CA GLY A 229 4.70 -14.26 -27.26
C GLY A 229 3.24 -14.46 -27.63
N SER A 230 2.31 -14.20 -26.71
CA SER A 230 1.05 -13.56 -27.09
C SER A 230 0.47 -12.76 -25.92
N THR A 231 0.04 -11.55 -26.24
CA THR A 231 -0.32 -10.44 -25.37
C THR A 231 -1.68 -10.63 -24.68
N ALA A 232 -1.68 -10.72 -23.35
CA ALA A 232 -2.87 -10.50 -22.52
C ALA A 232 -2.93 -9.01 -22.10
N GLY A 233 -4.16 -8.45 -22.11
CA GLY A 233 -4.59 -7.14 -21.63
C GLY A 233 -3.50 -6.11 -21.27
N GLY A 234 -3.23 -5.19 -22.19
CA GLY A 234 -2.69 -3.85 -21.89
C GLY A 234 -1.59 -3.75 -20.85
N MET A 235 -0.54 -4.56 -20.99
CA MET A 235 0.73 -4.35 -20.29
C MET A 235 1.20 -2.92 -20.59
N ASP A 236 1.46 -2.13 -19.55
CA ASP A 236 2.00 -0.77 -19.65
C ASP A 236 3.18 -0.74 -20.65
N PRO A 237 3.21 0.16 -21.64
CA PRO A 237 4.32 0.30 -22.58
C PRO A 237 5.71 0.38 -21.90
N ARG A 238 5.78 0.84 -20.64
CA ARG A 238 7.00 0.85 -19.80
C ARG A 238 7.55 -0.53 -19.44
N LEU A 239 6.80 -1.61 -19.69
CA LEU A 239 7.18 -3.00 -19.40
C LEU A 239 7.82 -3.73 -20.59
N ARG A 240 7.83 -3.11 -21.77
CA ARG A 240 8.67 -3.58 -22.87
C ARG A 240 10.06 -3.05 -22.59
N GLY A 241 10.96 -3.91 -22.15
CA GLY A 241 12.40 -3.62 -22.01
C GLY A 241 13.06 -3.40 -23.37
N ASP A 242 12.43 -2.59 -24.21
CA ASP A 242 12.99 -2.00 -25.40
C ASP A 242 13.64 -0.72 -24.89
N ASP A 243 14.97 -0.67 -24.86
CA ASP A 243 15.85 0.43 -24.43
C ASP A 243 15.68 1.73 -25.26
N GLU A 244 14.49 2.04 -25.74
CA GLU A 244 14.15 3.36 -26.25
C GLU A 244 13.38 4.10 -25.15
N GLY A 245 14.17 4.68 -24.24
CA GLY A 245 13.71 5.37 -23.05
C GLY A 245 12.48 6.24 -23.29
N MET A 246 11.37 5.84 -22.67
CA MET A 246 10.31 6.77 -22.23
C MET A 246 10.82 7.61 -21.05
N GLY A 247 12.04 8.16 -21.17
CA GLY A 247 12.51 9.21 -20.31
C GLY A 247 11.73 10.46 -20.65
N THR A 248 11.39 11.25 -19.64
CA THR A 248 10.75 12.57 -19.75
C THR A 248 11.56 13.60 -20.59
N GLY A 249 12.59 13.17 -21.32
CA GLY A 249 13.63 13.99 -21.93
C GLY A 249 14.57 14.62 -20.91
N LEU A 250 14.24 14.56 -19.62
CA LEU A 250 15.04 15.05 -18.52
C LEU A 250 16.16 14.06 -18.24
N LYS A 251 17.39 14.56 -18.31
CA LYS A 251 18.58 13.80 -17.94
C LYS A 251 18.92 14.11 -16.50
N TRP A 252 19.30 13.07 -15.77
CA TRP A 252 19.98 13.23 -14.50
C TRP A 252 21.22 14.12 -14.66
N PRO A 253 21.51 15.03 -13.71
CA PRO A 253 22.71 15.87 -13.79
C PRO A 253 23.98 15.02 -13.84
N GLU A 254 25.04 15.55 -14.44
CA GLU A 254 26.37 14.93 -14.40
C GLU A 254 27.04 15.24 -13.06
N PHE A 255 27.68 14.24 -12.46
CA PHE A 255 28.41 14.37 -11.20
C PHE A 255 29.86 13.88 -11.36
N PRO A 256 30.82 14.41 -10.58
CA PRO A 256 32.21 13.97 -10.66
C PRO A 256 32.36 12.50 -10.28
N ALA A 257 33.19 11.79 -11.05
CA ALA A 257 33.45 10.37 -10.84
C ALA A 257 34.09 10.06 -9.46
N GLY A 258 33.82 8.87 -8.94
CA GLY A 258 34.33 8.34 -7.69
C GLY A 258 33.51 8.73 -6.45
N ARG A 259 32.33 9.32 -6.62
CA ARG A 259 31.43 9.68 -5.52
C ARG A 259 30.47 8.54 -5.20
N THR A 260 30.20 8.33 -3.92
CA THR A 260 29.21 7.35 -3.44
C THR A 260 27.89 7.99 -3.01
N ALA A 261 27.84 9.33 -2.91
CA ALA A 261 26.66 10.09 -2.53
C ALA A 261 26.72 11.54 -3.04
N LEU A 262 25.54 12.12 -3.26
CA LEU A 262 25.38 13.56 -3.48
C LEU A 262 25.26 14.31 -2.15
N SER A 263 25.61 15.60 -2.16
CA SER A 263 25.23 16.48 -1.05
C SER A 263 23.71 16.71 -1.05
N GLU A 264 23.17 17.16 0.07
CA GLU A 264 21.73 17.43 0.21
C GLU A 264 21.24 18.44 -0.83
N THR A 265 22.03 19.49 -1.10
CA THR A 265 21.71 20.51 -2.11
C THR A 265 21.69 19.89 -3.51
N GLU A 266 22.73 19.15 -3.89
CA GLU A 266 22.81 18.49 -5.20
C GLU A 266 21.68 17.48 -5.40
N GLY A 267 21.34 16.71 -4.36
CA GLY A 267 20.24 15.75 -4.37
C GLY A 267 18.88 16.45 -4.58
N LYS A 268 18.62 17.53 -3.85
CA LYS A 268 17.39 18.32 -4.01
C LYS A 268 17.31 18.96 -5.40
N GLU A 269 18.38 19.56 -5.89
CA GLU A 269 18.42 20.13 -7.24
C GLU A 269 18.15 19.08 -8.33
N ALA A 270 18.77 17.90 -8.20
CA ALA A 270 18.54 16.79 -9.12
C ALA A 270 17.07 16.35 -9.11
N LEU A 271 16.47 16.17 -7.93
CA LEU A 271 15.06 15.78 -7.80
C LEU A 271 14.09 16.87 -8.28
N ALA A 272 14.41 18.14 -8.04
CA ALA A 272 13.63 19.28 -8.52
C ALA A 272 13.56 19.34 -10.04
N ALA A 273 14.62 18.95 -10.75
CA ALA A 273 14.62 18.84 -12.21
C ALA A 273 13.58 17.84 -12.75
N PHE A 274 13.22 16.82 -11.95
CA PHE A 274 12.16 15.86 -12.26
C PHE A 274 10.77 16.26 -11.75
N GLY A 275 10.65 17.44 -11.12
CA GLY A 275 9.38 17.96 -10.62
C GLY A 275 9.03 17.56 -9.20
N VAL A 276 9.98 17.00 -8.43
CA VAL A 276 9.81 16.86 -6.98
C VAL A 276 9.89 18.26 -6.35
N PRO A 277 8.84 18.77 -5.67
CA PRO A 277 8.93 20.08 -5.03
C PRO A 277 9.91 19.99 -3.87
N VAL A 278 10.97 20.79 -3.88
CA VAL A 278 11.97 20.85 -2.82
C VAL A 278 11.86 22.16 -2.05
N VAL A 279 12.29 22.13 -0.78
CA VAL A 279 12.32 23.33 0.04
C VAL A 279 13.27 24.35 -0.59
N GLN A 280 12.81 25.60 -0.69
CA GLN A 280 13.65 26.70 -1.13
C GLN A 280 14.78 26.91 -0.12
N ASP A 281 16.01 26.95 -0.58
CA ASP A 281 17.17 27.09 0.27
C ASP A 281 18.22 28.05 -0.33
N ALA A 282 19.24 28.36 0.48
CA ALA A 282 20.40 29.12 0.06
C ALA A 282 21.66 28.55 0.73
N LEU A 283 22.61 28.06 -0.06
CA LEU A 283 23.93 27.65 0.42
C LEU A 283 24.82 28.88 0.60
N VAL A 284 25.35 29.06 1.80
CA VAL A 284 26.22 30.17 2.16
C VAL A 284 27.59 29.64 2.55
N GLN A 285 28.64 30.14 1.88
CA GLN A 285 30.04 29.80 2.18
C GLN A 285 30.73 30.91 2.96
N ASP A 286 30.42 32.16 2.61
CA ASP A 286 31.02 33.35 3.18
C ASP A 286 30.04 34.08 4.10
N ARG A 287 30.55 34.53 5.24
CA ARG A 287 29.77 35.23 6.27
C ARG A 287 29.11 36.50 5.75
N ASP A 288 29.72 37.17 4.77
CA ASP A 288 29.22 38.43 4.20
C ASP A 288 27.91 38.24 3.42
N ASP A 289 27.64 37.04 2.91
CA ASP A 289 26.44 36.73 2.10
C ASP A 289 25.24 36.31 2.96
N LEU A 290 25.44 36.03 4.25
CA LEU A 290 24.41 35.49 5.16
C LEU A 290 23.14 36.35 5.22
N ARG A 291 23.31 37.67 5.22
CA ARG A 291 22.20 38.60 5.39
C ARG A 291 21.29 38.58 4.17
N GLU A 292 21.87 38.63 2.98
CA GLU A 292 21.13 38.57 1.72
C GLU A 292 20.44 37.22 1.56
N ALA A 293 21.14 36.12 1.85
CA ALA A 293 20.57 34.77 1.82
C ALA A 293 19.41 34.61 2.82
N ALA A 294 19.56 35.09 4.06
CA ALA A 294 18.51 34.99 5.07
C ALA A 294 17.27 35.83 4.73
N GLU A 295 17.46 37.02 4.14
CA GLU A 295 16.37 37.87 3.65
C GLU A 295 15.66 37.25 2.44
N TYR A 296 16.40 36.58 1.55
CA TYR A 296 15.86 35.86 0.39
C TYR A 296 15.00 34.65 0.80
N VAL A 297 15.46 33.85 1.77
CA VAL A 297 14.73 32.64 2.21
C VAL A 297 13.57 32.99 3.15
N GLY A 298 13.76 33.95 4.06
CA GLY A 298 12.73 34.44 4.98
C GLY A 298 12.61 33.69 6.31
N TYR A 299 12.44 34.46 7.40
CA TYR A 299 12.38 33.96 8.78
C TYR A 299 11.02 33.35 9.18
N PRO A 300 10.97 32.44 10.19
CA PRO A 300 12.12 31.84 10.89
C PRO A 300 12.83 30.79 10.02
N LEU A 301 14.15 30.67 10.21
CA LEU A 301 15.04 29.83 9.41
C LEU A 301 15.57 28.63 10.19
N VAL A 302 16.05 27.65 9.42
CA VAL A 302 16.88 26.53 9.81
C VAL A 302 18.23 26.68 9.13
N ALA A 303 19.32 26.46 9.86
CA ALA A 303 20.65 26.36 9.30
C ALA A 303 21.14 24.91 9.39
N LYS A 304 21.69 24.36 8.30
CA LYS A 304 22.25 23.00 8.21
C LYS A 304 23.67 23.06 7.65
N LEU A 305 24.64 22.45 8.31
CA LEU A 305 25.98 22.29 7.72
C LEU A 305 25.91 21.32 6.53
N VAL A 306 26.53 21.66 5.41
CA VAL A 306 26.60 20.80 4.23
C VAL A 306 27.97 20.15 4.13
N SER A 307 27.99 18.83 4.12
CA SER A 307 29.18 18.02 3.95
C SER A 307 28.79 16.66 3.34
N PRO A 308 29.40 16.24 2.21
CA PRO A 308 29.19 14.90 1.65
C PRO A 308 29.73 13.79 2.58
N ASP A 309 30.65 14.13 3.48
CA ASP A 309 31.28 13.18 4.40
C ASP A 309 30.50 12.99 5.71
N VAL A 310 29.38 13.72 5.92
CA VAL A 310 28.61 13.71 7.17
C VAL A 310 27.10 13.57 6.89
N ALA A 311 26.60 12.33 6.97
CA ALA A 311 25.18 12.04 6.80
C ALA A 311 24.34 12.35 8.05
N HIS A 312 24.81 11.99 9.26
CA HIS A 312 24.02 12.13 10.51
C HIS A 312 24.23 13.49 11.21
N LYS A 313 23.71 14.57 10.61
CA LYS A 313 23.94 15.96 11.02
C LYS A 313 23.39 16.30 12.41
N THR A 314 22.23 15.77 12.78
CA THR A 314 21.53 16.07 14.05
C THR A 314 22.34 15.61 15.27
N GLU A 315 22.90 14.41 15.22
CA GLU A 315 23.69 13.82 16.32
C GLU A 315 24.98 14.58 16.57
N HIS A 316 25.51 15.21 15.52
CA HIS A 316 26.65 16.09 15.61
C HIS A 316 26.26 17.55 15.87
N GLY A 317 25.00 17.87 16.18
CA GLY A 317 24.56 19.25 16.42
C GLY A 317 24.89 20.20 15.26
N LEU A 318 24.84 19.69 14.02
CA LEU A 318 25.11 20.41 12.78
C LEU A 318 23.82 20.95 12.14
N ILE A 319 22.78 21.10 12.95
CA ILE A 319 21.51 21.73 12.59
C ILE A 319 21.18 22.76 13.68
N ARG A 320 20.74 23.95 13.27
CA ARG A 320 20.19 25.00 14.15
C ARG A 320 18.79 25.35 13.67
N LEU A 321 17.83 25.31 14.58
CA LEU A 321 16.41 25.52 14.27
C LEU A 321 15.94 26.87 14.83
N ASN A 322 14.85 27.39 14.28
CA ASN A 322 14.10 28.54 14.81
C ASN A 322 14.89 29.86 14.87
N LEU A 323 15.77 30.06 13.89
CA LEU A 323 16.56 31.27 13.73
C LEU A 323 15.63 32.40 13.29
N SER A 324 15.28 33.30 14.21
CA SER A 324 14.17 34.26 14.00
C SER A 324 14.62 35.63 13.48
N ASN A 325 15.92 35.88 13.37
CA ASN A 325 16.50 37.16 12.92
C ASN A 325 17.96 36.98 12.43
N ALA A 326 18.53 38.04 11.87
CA ALA A 326 19.87 38.04 11.28
C ALA A 326 20.99 37.78 12.29
N ASP A 327 20.86 38.28 13.53
CA ASP A 327 21.86 38.06 14.57
C ASP A 327 21.92 36.57 14.94
N ALA A 328 20.76 35.93 15.13
CA ALA A 328 20.67 34.49 15.41
C ALA A 328 21.24 33.62 14.26
N VAL A 329 21.04 34.04 13.00
CA VAL A 329 21.64 33.34 11.84
C VAL A 329 23.15 33.48 11.84
N THR A 330 23.67 34.67 12.13
CA THR A 330 25.11 34.94 12.17
C THR A 330 25.79 34.14 13.27
N GLU A 331 25.22 34.13 14.47
CA GLU A 331 25.71 33.33 15.60
C GLU A 331 25.70 31.83 15.27
N ALA A 332 24.59 31.32 14.70
CA ALA A 332 24.49 29.93 14.28
C ALA A 332 25.55 29.55 13.23
N PHE A 333 25.79 30.42 12.23
CA PHE A 333 26.81 30.20 11.21
C PHE A 333 28.22 30.14 11.80
N ASP A 334 28.57 31.12 12.63
CA ASP A 334 29.89 31.20 13.26
C ASP A 334 30.17 29.94 14.09
N GLU A 335 29.20 29.51 14.93
CA GLU A 335 29.31 28.27 15.71
C GLU A 335 29.48 27.01 14.84
N MET A 336 28.73 26.94 13.73
CA MET A 336 28.76 25.78 12.83
C MET A 336 30.10 25.69 12.11
N MET A 337 30.64 26.81 11.63
CA MET A 337 31.93 26.86 10.95
C MET A 337 33.09 26.56 11.90
N GLU A 338 33.05 27.07 13.14
CA GLU A 338 34.03 26.70 14.17
C GLU A 338 34.01 25.19 14.47
N LYS A 339 32.81 24.62 14.60
CA LYS A 339 32.66 23.18 14.81
C LYS A 339 33.17 22.38 13.63
N ALA A 340 32.91 22.83 12.41
CA ALA A 340 33.36 22.18 11.19
C ALA A 340 34.90 22.17 11.09
N GLN A 341 35.57 23.26 11.48
CA GLN A 341 37.04 23.31 11.57
C GLN A 341 37.62 22.32 12.59
N SER A 342 36.84 21.94 13.62
CA SER A 342 37.26 20.93 14.60
C SER A 342 37.15 19.48 14.11
N MET A 343 36.62 19.25 12.90
CA MET A 343 36.43 17.93 12.30
C MET A 343 37.52 17.65 11.23
N PRO A 344 38.69 17.10 11.60
CA PRO A 344 39.77 16.86 10.65
C PRO A 344 39.40 15.84 9.57
N GLY A 345 39.62 16.20 8.31
CA GLY A 345 39.40 15.32 7.16
C GLY A 345 37.98 15.33 6.58
N VAL A 346 37.10 16.19 7.09
CA VAL A 346 35.73 16.37 6.60
C VAL A 346 35.67 17.54 5.61
N ARG A 347 35.06 17.32 4.44
CA ARG A 347 34.83 18.37 3.44
C ARG A 347 33.58 19.17 3.77
N ILE A 348 33.74 20.47 3.95
CA ILE A 348 32.65 21.39 4.25
C ILE A 348 32.36 22.23 3.02
N GLU A 349 31.12 22.17 2.55
CA GLU A 349 30.65 22.95 1.39
C GLU A 349 30.08 24.30 1.81
N GLY A 350 29.58 24.41 3.05
CA GLY A 350 29.01 25.64 3.61
C GLY A 350 27.88 25.35 4.60
N VAL A 351 27.00 26.33 4.77
CA VAL A 351 25.78 26.23 5.57
C VAL A 351 24.58 26.55 4.70
N THR A 352 23.62 25.64 4.62
CA THR A 352 22.35 25.88 3.94
C THR A 352 21.37 26.54 4.90
N LEU A 353 20.75 27.63 4.45
CA LEU A 353 19.63 28.28 5.10
C LEU A 353 18.32 27.84 4.44
N GLU A 354 17.36 27.39 5.25
CA GLU A 354 16.05 26.92 4.82
C GLU A 354 14.93 27.55 5.66
N PRO A 355 13.71 27.73 5.11
CA PRO A 355 12.57 28.17 5.91
C PRO A 355 12.21 27.09 6.94
N MET A 356 11.88 27.52 8.16
CA MET A 356 11.35 26.63 9.18
C MET A 356 9.87 26.33 8.88
N LEU A 357 9.66 25.30 8.05
CA LEU A 357 8.32 24.84 7.71
C LEU A 357 7.63 24.27 8.95
N SER A 358 6.36 24.64 9.13
CA SER A 358 5.53 24.17 10.24
C SER A 358 4.12 23.85 9.78
N GLY A 359 3.53 22.88 10.45
CA GLY A 359 2.26 22.29 10.04
C GLY A 359 2.43 21.34 8.85
N GLY A 360 1.59 20.32 8.80
CA GLY A 360 1.67 19.24 7.82
C GLY A 360 2.02 17.89 8.46
N VAL A 361 2.04 16.87 7.63
CA VAL A 361 2.34 15.49 8.00
C VAL A 361 3.61 15.07 7.28
N GLU A 362 4.59 14.57 8.03
CA GLU A 362 5.83 14.05 7.45
C GLU A 362 5.60 12.67 6.85
N ILE A 363 6.07 12.48 5.63
CA ILE A 363 6.07 11.22 4.89
C ILE A 363 7.51 10.87 4.55
N LEU A 364 7.85 9.59 4.65
CA LEU A 364 9.06 9.02 4.10
C LEU A 364 8.72 8.42 2.73
N ALA A 365 9.50 8.75 1.71
CA ALA A 365 9.44 8.12 0.40
C ALA A 365 10.85 7.71 -0.04
N GLY A 366 11.14 6.42 0.00
CA GLY A 366 12.45 5.87 -0.32
C GLY A 366 12.38 4.86 -1.45
N VAL A 367 13.35 4.88 -2.36
CA VAL A 367 13.48 3.92 -3.45
C VAL A 367 14.82 3.21 -3.33
N THR A 368 14.77 1.90 -3.17
CA THR A 368 15.95 1.03 -3.05
C THR A 368 15.91 -0.07 -4.10
N ARG A 369 17.07 -0.66 -4.40
CA ARG A 369 17.16 -1.76 -5.37
C ARG A 369 17.04 -3.11 -4.68
N ASP A 370 15.96 -3.82 -4.94
CA ASP A 370 15.85 -5.24 -4.62
C ASP A 370 16.66 -6.08 -5.63
N PRO A 371 17.47 -7.06 -5.19
CA PRO A 371 18.30 -7.87 -6.08
C PRO A 371 17.54 -8.73 -7.10
N VAL A 372 16.27 -9.05 -6.83
CA VAL A 372 15.43 -9.94 -7.67
C VAL A 372 14.45 -9.13 -8.50
N PHE A 373 13.77 -8.17 -7.88
CA PHE A 373 12.65 -7.45 -8.49
C PHE A 373 13.01 -6.04 -8.99
N GLY A 374 14.23 -5.57 -8.74
CA GLY A 374 14.68 -4.24 -9.16
C GLY A 374 14.19 -3.14 -8.22
N TRP A 375 13.84 -1.97 -8.76
CA TRP A 375 13.49 -0.80 -7.96
C TRP A 375 12.21 -0.99 -7.15
N MET A 376 12.32 -0.82 -5.83
CA MET A 376 11.24 -0.87 -4.86
C MET A 376 11.03 0.49 -4.22
N LEU A 377 9.84 1.06 -4.37
CA LEU A 377 9.37 2.22 -3.61
C LEU A 377 8.84 1.76 -2.25
N THR A 378 9.22 2.48 -1.21
CA THR A 378 8.67 2.43 0.14
C THR A 378 8.09 3.79 0.48
N VAL A 379 6.82 3.81 0.89
CA VAL A 379 6.14 5.01 1.40
C VAL A 379 5.66 4.73 2.81
N GLY A 380 5.97 5.61 3.76
CA GLY A 380 5.57 5.47 5.16
C GLY A 380 5.35 6.81 5.84
N LEU A 381 4.80 6.80 7.05
CA LEU A 381 4.82 8.00 7.90
C LEU A 381 6.26 8.32 8.30
N GLY A 382 6.63 9.59 8.21
CA GLY A 382 7.94 10.11 8.62
C GLY A 382 8.04 10.46 10.10
N GLY A 383 9.21 10.97 10.50
CA GLY A 383 9.49 11.41 11.86
C GLY A 383 9.50 10.26 12.88
N VAL A 384 9.01 10.53 14.10
CA VAL A 384 8.98 9.56 15.21
C VAL A 384 8.12 8.31 14.88
N TRP A 385 7.22 8.41 13.90
CA TRP A 385 6.31 7.33 13.55
C TRP A 385 6.99 6.20 12.77
N THR A 386 8.06 6.50 12.02
CA THR A 386 8.79 5.51 11.19
C THR A 386 9.26 4.33 12.04
N GLU A 387 9.93 4.60 13.15
CA GLU A 387 10.50 3.57 14.03
C GLU A 387 9.44 2.88 14.89
N LEU A 388 8.43 3.63 15.34
CA LEU A 388 7.47 3.15 16.34
C LEU A 388 6.35 2.29 15.72
N MET A 389 5.85 2.66 14.55
CA MET A 389 4.65 2.04 13.97
C MET A 389 4.98 0.99 12.91
N LYS A 390 6.16 1.07 12.27
CA LYS A 390 6.53 0.24 11.11
C LYS A 390 5.40 0.20 10.06
N ASP A 391 4.80 1.38 9.83
CA ASP A 391 3.67 1.55 8.93
C ASP A 391 4.19 2.05 7.58
N ALA A 392 4.35 1.11 6.65
CA ALA A 392 4.86 1.37 5.32
C ALA A 392 4.11 0.53 4.28
N CYS A 393 4.02 1.08 3.08
CA CYS A 393 3.55 0.42 1.87
C CYS A 393 4.71 0.30 0.89
N HIS A 394 4.79 -0.83 0.19
CA HIS A 394 5.84 -1.13 -0.77
C HIS A 394 5.26 -1.39 -2.15
N SER A 395 5.95 -0.95 -3.19
CA SER A 395 5.58 -1.21 -4.58
C SER A 395 6.81 -1.30 -5.48
N LEU A 396 6.72 -2.09 -6.54
CA LEU A 396 7.75 -2.10 -7.59
C LEU A 396 7.55 -0.90 -8.53
N LEU A 397 8.63 -0.25 -8.94
CA LEU A 397 8.57 0.79 -9.97
C LEU A 397 8.26 0.19 -11.36
N PRO A 398 7.67 0.97 -12.28
CA PRO A 398 7.16 2.34 -12.10
C PRO A 398 5.91 2.42 -11.22
N VAL A 399 5.73 3.56 -10.55
CA VAL A 399 4.53 3.96 -9.79
C VAL A 399 4.14 5.37 -10.26
N ASP A 400 2.88 5.54 -10.67
CA ASP A 400 2.34 6.86 -11.04
C ASP A 400 1.65 7.54 -9.85
N ALA A 401 1.13 8.75 -10.05
CA ALA A 401 0.47 9.51 -8.98
C ALA A 401 -0.78 8.78 -8.43
N GLY A 402 -1.51 8.02 -9.26
CA GLY A 402 -2.65 7.25 -8.79
C GLY A 402 -2.22 6.09 -7.88
N GLY A 403 -1.16 5.38 -8.26
CA GLY A 403 -0.53 4.34 -7.45
C GLY A 403 0.04 4.88 -6.14
N ALA A 404 0.73 6.03 -6.18
CA ALA A 404 1.27 6.68 -4.99
C ALA A 404 0.16 7.15 -4.03
N GLU A 405 -0.95 7.68 -4.55
CA GLU A 405 -2.12 8.02 -3.74
C GLU A 405 -2.72 6.77 -3.08
N ALA A 406 -2.84 5.66 -3.81
CA ALA A 406 -3.32 4.40 -3.25
C ALA A 406 -2.40 3.88 -2.14
N MET A 407 -1.07 4.01 -2.30
CA MET A 407 -0.09 3.66 -1.25
C MET A 407 -0.26 4.52 0.00
N LEU A 408 -0.39 5.85 -0.15
CA LEU A 408 -0.64 6.76 0.97
C LEU A 408 -1.94 6.40 1.72
N ARG A 409 -3.02 6.12 0.98
CA ARG A 409 -4.30 5.68 1.54
C ARG A 409 -4.23 4.31 2.23
N GLY A 410 -3.28 3.47 1.83
CA GLY A 410 -3.01 2.17 2.41
C GLY A 410 -2.31 2.20 3.76
N LEU A 411 -1.72 3.33 4.15
CA LEU A 411 -1.07 3.49 5.46
C LEU A 411 -2.09 3.35 6.59
N LYS A 412 -1.76 2.60 7.63
CA LYS A 412 -2.61 2.49 8.84
C LYS A 412 -2.81 3.86 9.49
N GLY A 413 -1.81 4.71 9.40
CA GLY A 413 -1.81 6.09 9.87
C GLY A 413 -2.40 7.11 8.89
N PHE A 414 -3.03 6.70 7.79
CA PHE A 414 -3.62 7.62 6.78
C PHE A 414 -4.58 8.65 7.39
N LYS A 415 -5.20 8.35 8.54
CA LYS A 415 -6.07 9.28 9.27
C LYS A 415 -5.36 10.59 9.69
N LEU A 416 -4.03 10.58 9.79
CA LEU A 416 -3.25 11.82 9.99
C LEU A 416 -3.30 12.74 8.76
N LEU A 417 -3.36 12.16 7.55
CA LEU A 417 -3.49 12.88 6.29
C LEU A 417 -4.95 13.28 6.00
N ASP A 418 -5.93 12.48 6.41
CA ASP A 418 -7.36 12.74 6.18
C ASP A 418 -8.01 13.73 7.18
N GLY A 419 -7.20 14.26 8.11
CA GLY A 419 -7.64 15.20 9.15
C GLY A 419 -8.16 14.50 10.42
N TYR A 420 -7.80 15.06 11.58
CA TYR A 420 -8.15 14.51 12.88
C TYR A 420 -8.16 15.57 13.98
N ARG A 421 -9.19 15.54 14.86
CA ARG A 421 -9.33 16.45 16.02
C ARG A 421 -9.03 17.93 15.71
N GLY A 422 -9.58 18.43 14.60
CA GLY A 422 -9.41 19.82 14.18
C GLY A 422 -8.14 20.10 13.35
N ALA A 423 -7.26 19.10 13.16
CA ALA A 423 -6.22 19.19 12.16
C ALA A 423 -6.83 19.20 10.75
N PRO A 424 -6.37 20.08 9.84
CA PRO A 424 -6.85 20.11 8.46
C PRO A 424 -6.44 18.85 7.71
N ARG A 425 -7.15 18.55 6.62
CA ARG A 425 -6.73 17.56 5.62
C ARG A 425 -5.40 17.97 5.01
N ALA A 426 -4.53 17.01 4.75
CA ALA A 426 -3.27 17.18 4.05
C ALA A 426 -3.47 17.11 2.53
N ASP A 427 -2.57 17.71 1.76
CA ASP A 427 -2.58 17.69 0.30
C ASP A 427 -2.04 16.36 -0.26
N VAL A 428 -2.83 15.29 -0.08
CA VAL A 428 -2.48 13.93 -0.51
C VAL A 428 -2.18 13.86 -2.00
N LYS A 429 -2.88 14.65 -2.83
CA LYS A 429 -2.68 14.68 -4.27
C LYS A 429 -1.32 15.26 -4.64
N ALA A 430 -0.89 16.33 -3.98
CA ALA A 430 0.44 16.89 -4.18
C ALA A 430 1.54 15.91 -3.72
N ALA A 431 1.35 15.25 -2.58
CA ALA A 431 2.28 14.23 -2.09
C ALA A 431 2.43 13.07 -3.09
N ALA A 432 1.31 12.56 -3.60
CA ALA A 432 1.31 11.49 -4.60
C ALA A 432 2.00 11.90 -5.90
N THR A 433 1.82 13.15 -6.33
CA THR A 433 2.51 13.71 -7.51
C THR A 433 4.02 13.80 -7.28
N ALA A 434 4.45 14.25 -6.10
CA ALA A 434 5.87 14.32 -5.73
C ALA A 434 6.52 12.93 -5.66
N ILE A 435 5.83 11.93 -5.11
CA ILE A 435 6.30 10.53 -5.05
C ILE A 435 6.43 9.92 -6.46
N ALA A 436 5.48 10.22 -7.36
CA ALA A 436 5.58 9.78 -8.75
C ALA A 436 6.77 10.43 -9.47
N ALA A 437 6.99 11.74 -9.28
CA ALA A 437 8.17 12.45 -9.81
C ALA A 437 9.49 11.87 -9.27
N LEU A 438 9.53 11.49 -7.99
CA LEU A 438 10.67 10.77 -7.40
C LEU A 438 10.91 9.42 -8.11
N CYS A 439 9.85 8.66 -8.40
CA CYS A 439 9.98 7.40 -9.15
C CYS A 439 10.52 7.62 -10.57
N ASP A 440 10.04 8.64 -11.26
CA ASP A 440 10.53 9.01 -12.59
C ASP A 440 12.00 9.44 -12.55
N ALA A 441 12.40 10.18 -11.52
CA ALA A 441 13.80 10.54 -11.29
C ALA A 441 14.68 9.29 -11.12
N VAL A 442 14.25 8.31 -10.33
CA VAL A 442 15.02 7.08 -10.10
C VAL A 442 15.14 6.24 -11.37
N LEU A 443 14.04 6.10 -12.12
CA LEU A 443 14.05 5.37 -13.40
C LEU A 443 14.98 6.03 -14.42
N ALA A 444 15.00 7.36 -14.48
CA ALA A 444 15.91 8.11 -15.35
C ALA A 444 17.37 8.03 -14.89
N GLY A 445 17.62 7.93 -13.57
CA GLY A 445 18.94 7.73 -13.01
C GLY A 445 19.53 6.35 -13.32
N GLY A 446 18.68 5.31 -13.30
CA GLY A 446 19.05 3.94 -13.67
C GLY A 446 20.15 3.37 -12.77
N ASP A 447 21.05 2.57 -13.34
CA ASP A 447 22.13 1.87 -12.63
C ASP A 447 23.20 2.78 -12.01
N ARG A 448 23.13 4.10 -12.23
CA ARG A 448 23.99 5.08 -11.53
C ARG A 448 23.55 5.28 -10.09
N LEU A 449 22.28 5.02 -9.81
CA LEU A 449 21.71 5.17 -8.48
C LEU A 449 21.76 3.84 -7.75
N ARG A 450 21.94 3.93 -6.44
CA ARG A 450 21.78 2.80 -5.52
C ARG A 450 20.52 2.96 -4.67
N GLU A 451 20.27 4.17 -4.21
CA GLU A 451 19.17 4.49 -3.30
C GLU A 451 18.85 5.98 -3.39
N VAL A 452 17.57 6.31 -3.35
CA VAL A 452 17.09 7.69 -3.28
C VAL A 452 15.98 7.77 -2.25
N GLU A 453 16.13 8.64 -1.27
CA GLU A 453 15.14 8.84 -0.21
C GLU A 453 14.81 10.32 -0.05
N VAL A 454 13.52 10.63 0.08
CA VAL A 454 13.01 11.93 0.53
C VAL A 454 12.43 11.72 1.93
N ASN A 455 13.08 12.33 2.91
CA ASN A 455 12.73 12.13 4.32
C ASN A 455 13.14 13.33 5.20
N PRO A 456 12.21 14.24 5.55
CA PRO A 456 10.78 14.14 5.29
C PRO A 456 10.35 14.78 3.95
N LEU A 457 9.38 14.14 3.30
CA LEU A 457 8.42 14.80 2.42
C LEU A 457 7.31 15.39 3.30
N LEU A 458 7.30 16.71 3.50
CA LEU A 458 6.32 17.39 4.32
C LEU A 458 5.04 17.66 3.50
N VAL A 459 3.93 17.03 3.88
CA VAL A 459 2.62 17.22 3.23
C VAL A 459 1.85 18.30 3.97
N LEU A 460 1.70 19.46 3.34
CA LEU A 460 1.04 20.63 3.92
C LEU A 460 -0.50 20.48 3.86
N PRO A 461 -1.26 21.38 4.52
CA PRO A 461 -2.72 21.39 4.40
C PRO A 461 -3.19 21.44 2.94
N GLU A 462 -4.35 20.85 2.67
CA GLU A 462 -4.94 20.72 1.34
C GLU A 462 -4.88 22.05 0.56
N GLY A 463 -4.35 22.00 -0.67
CA GLY A 463 -4.14 23.17 -1.54
C GLY A 463 -2.82 23.90 -1.30
N ARG A 464 -2.01 23.51 -0.32
CA ARG A 464 -0.67 24.07 -0.06
C ARG A 464 0.48 23.20 -0.54
N GLY A 465 0.20 22.01 -1.09
CA GLY A 465 1.20 21.15 -1.70
C GLY A 465 1.93 20.20 -0.73
N ALA A 466 2.99 19.59 -1.25
CA ALA A 466 3.94 18.77 -0.50
C ALA A 466 5.36 19.18 -0.90
N VAL A 467 6.31 19.13 0.03
CA VAL A 467 7.67 19.62 -0.18
C VAL A 467 8.71 18.71 0.46
N ALA A 468 9.71 18.32 -0.32
CA ALA A 468 10.88 17.59 0.15
C ALA A 468 11.76 18.53 0.98
N VAL A 469 11.87 18.25 2.28
CA VAL A 469 12.67 19.04 3.21
C VAL A 469 14.12 18.55 3.25
N ASP A 470 14.31 17.26 2.98
CA ASP A 470 15.62 16.62 2.95
C ASP A 470 15.60 15.50 1.90
N ALA A 471 16.76 15.23 1.32
CA ALA A 471 16.94 14.23 0.29
C ALA A 471 18.30 13.54 0.42
N LEU A 472 18.28 12.21 0.37
CA LEU A 472 19.46 11.36 0.28
C LEU A 472 19.52 10.74 -1.11
N VAL A 473 20.67 10.87 -1.78
CA VAL A 473 20.96 10.18 -3.03
C VAL A 473 22.28 9.45 -2.89
N LEU A 474 22.22 8.12 -2.96
CA LEU A 474 23.39 7.25 -3.01
C LEU A 474 23.64 6.79 -4.44
N LEU A 475 24.89 6.89 -4.86
CA LEU A 475 25.36 6.49 -6.19
C LEU A 475 25.97 5.09 -6.14
N ASP A 476 25.86 4.36 -7.25
CA ASP A 476 26.55 3.08 -7.42
C ASP A 476 27.97 3.33 -7.94
N ALA A 477 28.98 2.79 -7.26
CA ALA A 477 30.39 3.09 -7.53
C ALA A 477 30.97 2.30 -8.72
N GLU A 478 30.23 1.31 -9.25
CA GLU A 478 30.73 0.41 -10.30
C GLU A 478 30.37 0.86 -11.72
N THR A 479 29.32 1.66 -11.92
CA THR A 479 28.85 2.08 -13.25
C THR A 479 29.79 3.08 -13.93
N GLU A 480 30.52 3.91 -13.18
CA GLU A 480 31.45 4.90 -13.75
C GLU A 480 32.72 4.28 -14.35
N LYS A 481 33.18 3.14 -13.83
CA LYS A 481 34.36 2.45 -14.39
C LYS A 481 34.10 1.86 -15.78
N ALA A 482 32.85 1.52 -16.10
CA ALA A 482 32.49 0.97 -17.39
C ALA A 482 32.47 2.05 -18.49
N GLU A 483 32.11 3.28 -18.14
CA GLU A 483 32.11 4.43 -19.07
C GLU A 483 33.51 5.01 -19.31
N GLU A 484 34.42 4.97 -18.33
CA GLU A 484 35.83 5.38 -18.55
C GLU A 484 36.66 4.36 -19.38
N MET A 485 36.19 3.11 -19.50
CA MET A 485 36.86 2.04 -20.26
C MET A 485 36.30 1.82 -21.67
N ALA A 486 35.21 2.52 -22.05
CA ALA A 486 34.58 2.48 -23.37
C ALA A 486 34.97 3.71 -24.19
#